data_AF-A0A820MH24-F1
#
_entry.id   AF-A0A820MH24-F1
#
_cell.length_a   1.000
_cell.length_b   1.000
_cell.length_c   1.000
_cell.angle_alpha   90.00
_cell.angle_beta   90.00
_cell.angle_gamma   90.00
#
_symmetry.space_group_name_H-M   'P 1'
#
loop_
_entity.id
_entity.type
_entity.pdbx_description
1 polymer ?
#
loop_
_entity_poly.entity_id
_entity_poly.type
_entity_poly.pdbx_seq_one_letter_code
_entity_poly.pdbx_strand_id
1 'polypeptide(L)'
;FAYTCWFSNALPLAVFFIAFGSLCGWIYVAVLGIPIAIDIFIRRQRYLDFIKWSLISGVITLVPLILIDSYYYGKLVIAPLNHIGYNIFSKHGPTLYGTEPWTYYITNGLLNFNIIYPLAIIGIMLTV
;
A
#
# COMPACT_ATOMS: atom_id res chain seq x y z
N PHE A 1 0.96 11.03 -1.29
CA PHE A 1 0.16 11.35 -2.50
C PHE A 1 -1.27 10.82 -2.43
N ALA A 2 -1.50 9.53 -2.15
CA ALA A 2 -2.84 8.96 -2.12
C ALA A 2 -3.87 9.75 -1.28
N TYR A 3 -3.53 10.08 -0.03
CA TYR A 3 -4.39 10.87 0.87
C TYR A 3 -4.65 12.29 0.38
N THR A 4 -3.64 12.96 -0.18
CA THR A 4 -3.81 14.28 -0.79
C THR A 4 -4.81 14.22 -1.94
N CYS A 5 -4.67 13.24 -2.84
CA CYS A 5 -5.60 13.02 -3.93
C CYS A 5 -7.01 12.69 -3.43
N TRP A 6 -7.12 11.92 -2.35
CA TRP A 6 -8.41 11.61 -1.72
C TRP A 6 -9.09 12.87 -1.18
N PHE A 7 -8.39 13.72 -0.43
CA PHE A 7 -8.93 14.98 0.08
C PHE A 7 -9.25 15.99 -1.03
N SER A 8 -8.51 15.98 -2.13
CA SER A 8 -8.80 16.80 -3.32
C SER A 8 -9.88 16.19 -4.25
N ASN A 9 -10.60 15.14 -3.82
CA ASN A 9 -11.61 14.43 -4.61
C ASN A 9 -11.10 13.77 -5.91
N ALA A 10 -9.79 13.62 -6.09
CA ALA A 10 -9.16 12.91 -7.20
C ALA A 10 -9.04 11.40 -6.93
N LEU A 11 -10.19 10.73 -6.77
CA LEU A 11 -10.29 9.30 -6.41
C LEU A 11 -9.48 8.37 -7.34
N PRO A 12 -9.44 8.56 -8.68
CA PRO A 12 -8.63 7.72 -9.57
C PRO A 12 -7.15 7.72 -9.21
N LEU A 13 -6.61 8.90 -8.93
CA LEU A 13 -5.22 9.08 -8.54
C LEU A 13 -4.96 8.54 -7.14
N ALA A 14 -5.91 8.69 -6.22
CA ALA A 14 -5.81 8.11 -4.88
C ALA A 14 -5.65 6.58 -4.95
N VAL A 15 -6.50 5.91 -5.73
CA VAL A 15 -6.43 4.45 -5.97
C VAL A 15 -5.13 4.08 -6.67
N PHE A 16 -4.71 4.85 -7.68
CA PHE A 16 -3.45 4.62 -8.38
C PHE A 16 -2.24 4.67 -7.45
N PHE A 17 -2.12 5.70 -6.61
CA PHE A 17 -0.98 5.82 -5.70
C PHE A 17 -0.94 4.73 -4.62
N ILE A 18 -2.10 4.25 -4.15
CA ILE A 18 -2.15 3.07 -3.28
C ILE A 18 -1.66 1.85 -4.05
N ALA A 19 -2.22 1.56 -5.22
CA ALA A 19 -1.82 0.39 -6.02
C ALA A 19 -0.31 0.42 -6.36
N PHE A 20 0.20 1.57 -6.80
CA PHE A 20 1.61 1.77 -7.09
C PHE A 20 2.50 1.52 -5.87
N GLY A 21 2.17 2.12 -4.72
CA GLY A 21 2.92 1.93 -3.48
C GLY A 21 2.89 0.49 -2.96
N SER A 22 1.75 -0.20 -3.11
CA SER A 22 1.60 -1.60 -2.71
C SER A 22 2.34 -2.58 -3.61
N LEU A 23 2.35 -2.35 -4.93
CA LEU A 23 2.91 -3.29 -5.91
C LEU A 23 4.41 -3.07 -6.16
N CYS A 24 4.85 -1.81 -6.31
CA CYS A 24 6.26 -1.48 -6.52
C CYS A 24 7.04 -1.34 -5.20
N GLY A 25 6.36 -0.89 -4.14
CA GLY A 25 6.95 -0.72 -2.82
C GLY A 25 6.71 -1.94 -1.95
N TRP A 26 5.92 -1.76 -0.90
CA TRP A 26 5.64 -2.82 0.06
C TRP A 26 4.15 -3.16 0.08
N ILE A 27 3.80 -4.44 0.02
CA ILE A 27 2.40 -4.90 -0.04
C ILE A 27 1.54 -4.34 1.10
N TYR A 28 2.13 -4.08 2.28
CA TYR A 28 1.40 -3.55 3.44
C TYR A 28 0.97 -2.09 3.27
N VAL A 29 1.50 -1.35 2.28
CA VAL A 29 0.97 -0.03 1.90
C VAL A 29 -0.52 -0.12 1.52
N ALA A 30 -1.01 -1.30 1.11
CA ALA A 30 -2.43 -1.52 0.81
C ALA A 30 -3.33 -1.22 2.01
N VAL A 31 -2.83 -1.41 3.25
CA VAL A 31 -3.56 -1.12 4.48
C VAL A 31 -3.89 0.37 4.60
N LEU A 32 -3.00 1.25 4.11
CA LEU A 32 -3.26 2.70 4.05
C LEU A 32 -4.40 3.06 3.09
N GLY A 33 -4.78 2.15 2.19
CA GLY A 33 -5.91 2.31 1.30
C GLY A 33 -7.27 2.04 1.95
N ILE A 34 -7.33 1.45 3.16
CA ILE A 34 -8.58 1.04 3.79
C ILE A 34 -9.55 2.22 4.02
N PRO A 35 -9.14 3.37 4.60
CA PRO A 35 -10.05 4.50 4.79
C PRO A 35 -10.58 5.05 3.47
N ILE A 36 -9.73 5.11 2.43
CA ILE A 36 -10.10 5.54 1.09
C ILE A 36 -11.14 4.59 0.49
N ALA A 37 -10.92 3.28 0.61
CA ALA A 37 -11.87 2.27 0.15
C ALA A 37 -13.20 2.40 0.89
N ILE A 38 -13.19 2.50 2.23
CA ILE A 38 -14.41 2.67 3.04
C ILE A 38 -15.20 3.92 2.60
N ASP A 39 -14.54 5.05 2.37
CA ASP A 39 -15.19 6.27 1.87
C ASP A 39 -15.83 6.07 0.50
N ILE A 40 -15.12 5.42 -0.43
CA ILE A 40 -15.63 5.17 -1.79
C ILE A 40 -16.83 4.21 -1.77
N PHE A 41 -16.78 3.15 -0.96
CA PHE A 41 -17.82 2.13 -0.89
C PHE A 41 -19.03 2.57 -0.07
N ILE A 42 -18.82 3.11 1.13
CA ILE A 42 -19.91 3.41 2.08
C ILE A 42 -20.47 4.81 1.84
N ARG A 43 -19.61 5.84 1.84
CA ARG A 43 -20.08 7.24 1.78
C ARG A 43 -20.47 7.66 0.37
N ARG A 44 -19.67 7.28 -0.63
CA ARG A 44 -19.87 7.72 -2.02
C ARG A 44 -20.65 6.73 -2.88
N GLN A 45 -20.72 5.46 -2.47
CA GLN A 45 -21.35 4.37 -3.21
C GLN A 45 -20.83 4.21 -4.66
N ARG A 46 -19.56 4.52 -4.92
CA ARG A 46 -18.93 4.48 -6.25
C ARG A 46 -18.14 3.19 -6.47
N TYR A 47 -18.78 2.04 -6.25
CA TYR A 47 -18.12 0.72 -6.31
C TYR A 47 -17.61 0.36 -7.72
N LEU A 48 -18.36 0.69 -8.79
CA LEU A 48 -17.91 0.43 -10.16
C LEU A 48 -16.67 1.25 -10.52
N ASP A 49 -16.63 2.51 -10.11
CA ASP A 49 -15.46 3.35 -10.32
C ASP A 49 -14.26 2.82 -9.54
N PHE A 50 -14.45 2.38 -8.30
CA PHE A 50 -13.39 1.76 -7.52
C PHE A 50 -12.79 0.55 -8.23
N ILE A 51 -13.64 -0.38 -8.69
CA ILE A 51 -13.20 -1.58 -9.41
C ILE A 51 -12.47 -1.20 -10.70
N LYS A 52 -13.05 -0.28 -11.49
CA LYS A 52 -12.45 0.21 -12.73
C LYS A 52 -11.07 0.80 -12.49
N TRP A 53 -10.93 1.74 -11.54
CA TRP A 53 -9.66 2.40 -11.27
C TRP A 53 -8.65 1.48 -10.59
N SER A 54 -9.11 0.53 -9.79
CA SER A 54 -8.23 -0.50 -9.19
C SER A 54 -7.67 -1.42 -10.27
N LEU A 55 -8.49 -1.85 -11.22
CA LEU A 55 -8.04 -2.68 -12.35
C LEU A 55 -7.07 -1.93 -13.25
N ILE A 56 -7.41 -0.69 -13.64
CA ILE A 56 -6.54 0.15 -14.47
C ILE A 56 -5.20 0.38 -13.77
N SER A 57 -5.22 0.78 -12.50
CA SER A 57 -4.00 1.05 -11.72
C SER A 57 -3.16 -0.21 -11.51
N GLY A 58 -3.83 -1.33 -11.23
CA GLY A 58 -3.21 -2.63 -11.09
C GLY A 58 -2.50 -3.06 -12.37
N VAL A 59 -3.16 -2.99 -13.53
CA VAL A 59 -2.57 -3.35 -14.82
C VAL A 59 -1.40 -2.43 -15.17
N ILE A 60 -1.59 -1.11 -15.09
CA ILE A 60 -0.55 -0.13 -15.44
C ILE A 60 0.69 -0.28 -14.55
N THR A 61 0.54 -0.73 -13.31
CA THR A 61 1.67 -0.93 -12.39
C THR A 61 2.28 -2.33 -12.52
N LEU A 62 1.43 -3.37 -12.53
CA LEU A 62 1.87 -4.76 -12.44
C LEU A 62 2.48 -5.27 -13.74
N VAL A 63 1.95 -4.86 -14.90
CA VAL A 63 2.49 -5.29 -16.20
C VAL A 63 3.95 -4.85 -16.38
N PRO A 64 4.32 -3.57 -16.25
CA PRO A 64 5.73 -3.18 -16.38
C PRO A 64 6.60 -3.79 -15.28
N LEU A 65 6.08 -3.94 -14.05
CA LEU A 65 6.80 -4.60 -12.96
C LEU A 65 7.20 -6.03 -13.35
N ILE A 66 6.22 -6.84 -13.80
CA ILE A 66 6.48 -8.23 -14.22
C ILE A 66 7.44 -8.26 -15.40
N LEU A 67 7.26 -7.39 -16.41
CA LEU A 67 8.11 -7.38 -17.60
C LEU A 67 9.57 -7.04 -17.26
N ILE A 68 9.78 -5.99 -16.47
CA ILE A 68 11.12 -5.53 -16.05
C ILE A 68 11.78 -6.59 -15.19
N ASP A 69 11.11 -7.05 -14.13
CA ASP A 69 11.68 -8.05 -13.23
C ASP A 69 11.98 -9.34 -14.00
N SER A 70 11.05 -9.83 -14.80
CA SER A 70 11.25 -11.09 -15.52
C SER A 70 12.38 -11.01 -16.54
N TYR A 71 12.56 -9.85 -17.18
CA TYR A 71 13.67 -9.60 -18.10
C TYR A 71 15.02 -9.68 -17.37
N TYR A 72 15.17 -8.98 -16.24
CA TYR A 72 16.44 -8.96 -15.50
C TYR A 72 16.75 -10.26 -14.75
N TYR A 73 15.72 -10.95 -14.24
CA TYR A 73 15.89 -12.22 -13.53
C TYR A 73 15.95 -13.45 -14.45
N GLY A 74 15.66 -13.29 -15.75
CA GLY A 74 15.68 -14.38 -16.73
C GLY A 74 14.62 -15.46 -16.49
N LYS A 75 13.59 -15.17 -15.71
CA LYS A 75 12.47 -16.07 -15.37
C LYS A 75 11.23 -15.24 -15.06
N LEU A 76 10.03 -15.83 -15.13
CA LEU A 76 8.82 -15.14 -14.72
C LEU A 76 8.88 -14.76 -13.24
N VAL A 77 8.84 -13.46 -12.96
CA VAL A 77 8.84 -12.90 -11.60
C VAL A 77 7.59 -12.06 -11.40
N ILE A 78 6.79 -12.43 -10.40
CA ILE A 78 5.66 -11.64 -9.91
C ILE A 78 5.97 -11.28 -8.46
N ALA A 79 6.69 -10.18 -8.26
CA ALA A 79 7.22 -9.80 -6.95
C ALA A 79 6.17 -9.75 -5.82
N PRO A 80 4.97 -9.16 -6.02
CA PRO A 80 3.94 -9.16 -4.97
C PRO A 80 3.47 -10.56 -4.56
N LEU A 81 3.34 -11.49 -5.52
CA LEU A 81 2.96 -12.88 -5.22
C LEU A 81 4.08 -13.63 -4.50
N ASN A 82 5.33 -13.42 -4.91
CA ASN A 82 6.49 -14.00 -4.23
C ASN A 82 6.58 -13.52 -2.78
N HIS A 83 6.28 -12.23 -2.53
CA HIS A 83 6.27 -11.66 -1.18
C HIS A 83 5.19 -12.29 -0.29
N ILE A 84 3.99 -12.50 -0.82
CA ILE A 84 2.90 -13.20 -0.11
C ILE A 84 3.27 -14.67 0.14
N GLY A 85 3.78 -15.37 -0.88
CA GLY A 85 4.27 -16.74 -0.80
C GLY A 85 5.28 -16.94 0.32
N TYR A 86 6.25 -16.02 0.40
CA TYR A 86 7.29 -16.06 1.39
C TYR A 86 6.78 -15.76 2.81
N ASN A 87 6.01 -14.67 3.00
CA ASN A 87 5.64 -14.21 4.34
C ASN A 87 4.45 -14.96 4.96
N ILE A 88 3.50 -15.44 4.13
CA ILE A 88 2.25 -16.04 4.62
C ILE A 88 2.29 -17.56 4.51
N PHE A 89 2.81 -18.10 3.41
CA PHE A 89 2.70 -19.53 3.10
C PHE A 89 3.97 -20.34 3.43
N SER A 90 5.08 -19.68 3.79
CA SER A 90 6.31 -20.38 4.19
C SER A 90 6.30 -20.74 5.68
N LYS A 91 7.03 -21.81 6.04
CA LYS A 91 7.20 -22.24 7.44
C LYS A 91 7.96 -21.24 8.31
N HIS A 92 8.66 -20.28 7.71
CA HIS A 92 9.41 -19.27 8.45
C HIS A 92 8.51 -18.13 8.92
N GLY A 93 7.31 -17.96 8.32
CA GLY A 93 6.38 -16.89 8.71
C GLY A 93 6.97 -15.49 8.50
N PRO A 94 6.34 -14.43 9.02
CA PRO A 94 6.82 -13.06 8.92
C PRO A 94 7.96 -12.80 9.94
N THR A 95 8.91 -13.72 10.09
CA THR A 95 9.99 -13.60 11.09
C THR A 95 10.97 -12.46 10.79
N LEU A 96 10.99 -11.96 9.55
CA LEU A 96 11.83 -10.82 9.18
C LEU A 96 11.28 -9.48 9.68
N TYR A 97 9.96 -9.32 9.73
CA TYR A 97 9.30 -8.08 10.15
C TYR A 97 7.97 -8.42 10.81
N GLY A 98 7.82 -8.11 12.10
CA GLY A 98 6.55 -8.36 12.81
C GLY A 98 6.67 -9.06 14.16
N THR A 99 7.87 -9.50 14.55
CA THR A 99 8.12 -10.19 15.83
C THR A 99 8.41 -9.25 17.00
N GLU A 100 8.72 -7.99 16.71
CA GLU A 100 9.09 -6.99 17.70
C GLU A 100 7.90 -6.55 18.57
N PRO A 101 8.13 -6.20 19.85
CA PRO A 101 7.08 -5.67 20.72
C PRO A 101 6.51 -4.36 20.15
N TRP A 102 5.26 -4.04 20.45
CA TRP A 102 4.58 -2.87 19.87
C TRP A 102 5.31 -1.54 20.11
N THR A 103 6.08 -1.43 21.21
CA THR A 103 6.90 -0.26 21.54
C THR A 103 7.98 0.01 20.49
N TYR A 104 8.51 -1.04 19.85
CA TYR A 104 9.49 -0.93 18.78
C TYR A 104 8.99 -0.03 17.65
N TYR A 105 7.72 -0.14 17.24
CA TYR A 105 7.20 0.66 16.13
C TYR A 105 7.13 2.16 16.45
N ILE A 106 6.89 2.51 17.72
CA ILE A 106 6.92 3.92 18.16
C ILE A 106 8.35 4.43 18.14
N THR A 107 9.28 3.70 18.75
CA THR A 107 10.69 4.09 18.78
C THR A 107 11.27 4.18 17.37
N ASN A 108 10.98 3.19 16.52
CA ASN A 108 11.41 3.16 15.13
C ASN A 108 10.80 4.33 14.33
N GLY A 109 9.52 4.65 14.55
CA GLY A 109 8.86 5.80 13.93
C GLY A 109 9.52 7.12 14.31
N LEU A 110 9.80 7.33 15.60
CA LEU A 110 10.48 8.53 16.09
C LEU A 110 11.92 8.63 15.60
N LEU A 111 12.67 7.52 15.55
CA LEU A 111 14.06 7.53 15.09
C LEU A 111 14.16 7.82 13.59
N ASN A 112 13.31 7.20 12.77
CA ASN A 112 13.39 7.36 11.30
C ASN A 112 12.76 8.67 10.81
N PHE A 113 11.70 9.15 11.47
CA PHE A 113 10.93 10.30 10.98
C PHE A 113 10.92 11.49 11.94
N ASN A 114 11.57 11.39 13.10
CA ASN A 114 11.69 12.48 14.09
C ASN A 114 10.34 13.14 14.37
N ILE A 115 10.26 14.48 14.27
CA ILE A 115 9.05 15.27 14.49
C ILE A 115 7.92 14.96 13.49
N ILE A 116 8.23 14.38 12.32
CA ILE A 116 7.23 14.04 11.31
C ILE A 116 6.32 12.90 11.80
N TYR A 117 6.84 11.96 12.58
CA TYR A 117 6.04 10.84 13.10
C TYR A 117 4.87 11.27 14.00
N PRO A 118 5.08 12.04 15.10
CA PRO A 118 3.97 12.51 15.93
C PRO A 118 3.05 13.47 15.16
N LEU A 119 3.58 14.31 14.26
CA LEU A 119 2.75 15.17 13.42
C LEU A 119 1.85 14.37 12.47
N ALA A 120 2.33 13.25 11.93
CA ALA A 120 1.54 12.37 11.08
C ALA A 120 0.39 11.70 11.85
N ILE A 121 0.63 11.26 13.10
CA ILE A 121 -0.41 10.70 13.97
C ILE A 121 -1.50 11.75 14.26
N ILE A 122 -1.10 12.97 14.62
CA ILE A 122 -2.04 14.09 14.85
C ILE A 122 -2.81 14.39 13.56
N GLY A 123 -2.12 14.44 12.42
CA GLY A 123 -2.74 14.67 11.11
C GLY A 123 -3.82 13.64 10.79
N ILE A 124 -3.57 12.35 11.06
CA ILE A 124 -4.58 11.30 10.89
C ILE A 124 -5.81 11.58 11.77
N MET A 125 -5.62 11.87 13.07
CA MET A 125 -6.72 12.13 14.00
C MET A 125 -7.59 13.33 13.61
N LEU A 126 -7.01 14.34 12.96
CA LEU A 126 -7.73 15.52 12.49
C LEU A 126 -8.53 15.27 11.19
N THR A 127 -8.22 14.20 10.47
CA THR A 127 -8.83 13.88 9.16
C THR A 127 -9.89 12.77 9.19
N VAL A 128 -10.00 12.06 10.32
CA VAL A 128 -11.04 11.04 10.57
C VAL A 128 -12.28 11.69 11.16
#